data_AF-A0A661ASD4-F1
#
_entry.id   AF-A0A661ASD4-F1
#
_cell.length_a   1.000
_cell.length_b   1.000
_cell.length_c   1.000
_cell.angle_alpha   90.00
_cell.angle_beta   90.00
_cell.angle_gamma   90.00
#
_symmetry.space_group_name_H-M   'P 1'
#
loop_
_entity.id
_entity.type
_entity.pdbx_description
1 polymer ?
#
loop_
_entity_poly.entity_id
_entity_poly.type
_entity_poly.pdbx_seq_one_letter_code
_entity_poly.pdbx_strand_id
1 'polypeptide(L)' 'GDRNCAVVREISKIHEEVISGRFSELIEHFQKNAPRGEIVLVISGSEAK' A
#
# COMPACT_ATOMS: atom_id res chain seq x y z
N GLY A 1 6.33 -5.91 11.98
CA GLY A 1 7.08 -6.81 11.09
C GLY A 1 7.08 -6.18 9.72
N ASP A 2 8.26 -6.00 9.14
CA ASP A 2 8.50 -5.40 7.82
C ASP A 2 8.02 -6.36 6.71
N ARG A 3 6.70 -6.52 6.65
CA ARG A 3 6.03 -7.43 5.71
C ARG A 3 5.83 -6.75 4.37
N ASN A 4 5.69 -7.58 3.35
CA ASN A 4 5.23 -7.12 2.06
C ASN A 4 3.74 -6.78 2.15
N CYS A 5 3.37 -5.66 1.54
CA CYS A 5 1.99 -5.26 1.37
C CYS A 5 1.83 -4.51 0.05
N ALA A 6 0.57 -4.37 -0.37
CA ALA A 6 0.18 -3.55 -1.49
C ALA A 6 -0.89 -2.57 -1.02
N VAL A 7 -0.76 -1.31 -1.43
CA VAL A 7 -1.78 -0.28 -1.30
C VAL A 7 -2.36 -0.04 -2.68
N VAL A 8 -3.66 -0.25 -2.80
CA VAL A 8 -4.45 0.00 -4.01
C VAL A 8 -5.35 1.19 -3.75
N ARG A 9 -5.36 2.14 -4.66
CA ARG A 9 -6.21 3.34 -4.58
C ARG A 9 -7.06 3.45 -5.83
N GLU A 10 -8.36 3.61 -5.62
CA GLU A 10 -9.33 3.83 -6.68
C GLU A 10 -10.01 5.20 -6.48
N ILE A 11 -9.40 6.25 -7.03
CA ILE A 11 -9.94 7.63 -6.91
C ILE A 11 -10.98 7.89 -8.01
N SER A 12 -10.86 7.22 -9.16
CA SER A 12 -11.78 7.22 -10.30
C SER A 12 -11.30 6.17 -11.33
N LYS A 13 -12.14 5.77 -12.30
CA LYS A 13 -11.80 4.81 -13.38
C LYS A 13 -10.53 5.13 -14.19
N ILE A 14 -9.95 6.33 -14.04
CA ILE A 14 -8.78 6.81 -14.79
C ILE A 14 -7.53 6.88 -13.90
N HIS A 15 -7.69 6.96 -12.57
CA HIS A 15 -6.58 7.13 -11.62
C HIS A 15 -6.55 5.96 -10.63
N GLU A 16 -6.32 4.78 -11.18
CA GLU A 16 -5.97 3.58 -10.43
C GLU A 16 -4.46 3.62 -10.13
N GLU A 17 -4.10 3.54 -8.86
CA GLU A 17 -2.72 3.50 -8.41
C GLU A 17 -2.52 2.27 -7.53
N VAL A 18 -1.57 1.41 -7.91
CA VAL A 18 -1.18 0.22 -7.16
C VAL A 18 0.29 0.33 -6.81
N ILE A 19 0.58 0.38 -5.51
CA ILE A 19 1.96 0.45 -4.99
C ILE A 19 2.16 -0.76 -4.09
N SER A 20 3.11 -1.62 -4.42
CA SER A 20 3.48 -2.78 -3.62
C SER A 20 4.94 -2.71 -3.19
N GLY A 21 5.22 -3.22 -2.00
CA GLY A 21 6.55 -3.17 -1.41
C GLY A 21 6.53 -3.56 0.05
N ARG A 22 7.62 -3.29 0.76
CA ARG A 22 7.68 -3.47 2.20
C ARG A 22 6.94 -2.34 2.92
N PHE A 23 6.42 -2.63 4.11
CA PHE A 23 5.80 -1.60 4.94
C PHE A 23 6.69 -0.38 5.15
N SER A 24 7.99 -0.59 5.38
CA SER A 24 8.97 0.51 5.51
C SER A 24 8.96 1.46 4.31
N GLU A 25 9.05 0.91 3.10
CA GLU A 25 9.08 1.66 1.85
C GLU A 25 7.75 2.39 1.59
N LEU A 26 6.62 1.71 1.82
CA LEU A 26 5.30 2.30 1.62
C LEU A 26 5.02 3.41 2.63
N ILE A 27 5.45 3.26 3.89
CA ILE A 27 5.32 4.31 4.90
C ILE A 27 6.10 5.56 4.47
N GLU A 28 7.36 5.41 4.05
CA GLU A 28 8.15 6.54 3.55
C GLU A 28 7.51 7.22 2.33
N HIS A 29 6.95 6.42 1.42
CA HIS A 29 6.25 6.93 0.24
C HIS A 29 5.02 7.76 0.63
N PHE A 30 4.15 7.22 1.49
CA PHE A 30 2.90 7.86 1.88
C PHE A 30 3.08 9.00 2.90
N GLN A 31 4.22 9.07 3.60
CA GLN A 31 4.60 10.26 4.38
C GLN A 31 4.91 11.46 3.48
N LYS A 32 5.52 11.23 2.31
CA LYS A 32 5.80 12.29 1.32
C LYS A 32 4.57 12.61 0.47
N ASN A 33 3.77 11.59 0.13
CA ASN A 33 2.57 11.71 -0.68
C ASN A 33 1.37 11.14 0.08
N ALA A 34 0.67 12.00 0.84
CA ALA A 34 -0.46 11.55 1.63
C ALA A 34 -1.53 10.89 0.73
N PRO A 35 -1.94 9.64 0.99
CA PRO A 35 -2.99 9.00 0.22
C PRO A 35 -4.31 9.71 0.49
N ARG A 36 -5.08 9.97 -0.57
CA ARG A 36 -6.41 10.60 -0.53
C ARG A 36 -7.47 9.62 -1.02
N GLY A 37 -8.66 9.66 -0.42
CA GLY A 37 -9.79 8.80 -0.80
C GLY A 37 -9.74 7.41 -0.15
N GLU A 38 -10.53 6.49 -0.68
CA GLU A 38 -10.54 5.10 -0.23
C GLU A 38 -9.27 4.37 -0.67
N ILE A 39 -8.75 3.53 0.23
CA ILE A 39 -7.56 2.72 -0.01
C ILE A 39 -7.85 1.28 0.38
N VAL A 40 -7.36 0.35 -0.41
CA VAL A 40 -7.39 -1.09 -0.11
C VAL A 40 -5.96 -1.53 0.21
N LEU A 41 -5.81 -2.23 1.33
CA LEU A 41 -4.53 -2.73 1.81
C LEU A 41 -4.51 -4.26 1.77
N VAL A 42 -3.59 -4.81 0.99
CA VAL A 42 -3.35 -6.26 0.91
C VAL A 42 -2.05 -6.55 1.63
N ILE A 43 -2.09 -7.36 2.68
CA ILE A 43 -0.93 -7.65 3.53
C ILE A 43 -0.54 -9.10 3.34
N SER A 44 0.75 -9.38 3.16
CA SER A 44 1.23 -10.75 3.09
C SER A 44 0.86 -11.50 4.38
N GLY A 45 0.45 -12.76 4.24
CA GLY A 45 0.18 -13.63 5.38
C GLY A 45 1.38 -13.71 6.33
N SER A 46 1.14 -14.21 7.55
CA SER A 46 2.25 -14.52 8.44
C SER A 46 3.14 -15.56 7.78
N GLU A 47 4.45 -15.36 7.81
CA GLU A 47 5.38 -16.44 7.51
C GLU A 47 5.10 -17.57 8.52
N ALA A 48 4.92 -18.78 7.99
CA ALA A 48 4.79 -19.97 8.81
C ALA A 48 6.14 -20.18 9.53
N LYS A 49 6.06 -20.38 10.85
CA LYS A 49 7.22 -20.73 11.67
C LYS A 49 7.75 -22.11 11.33
#